data_AF-A0A0D2XT22-F1
#
_entry.id   AF-A0A0D2XT22-F1
#
_cell.length_a   1.000
_cell.length_b   1.000
_cell.length_c   1.000
_cell.angle_alpha   90.00
_cell.angle_beta   90.00
_cell.angle_gamma   90.00
#
_symmetry.space_group_name_H-M   'P 1'
#
loop_
_entity.id
_entity.type
_entity.pdbx_description
1 polymer ?
#
loop_
_entity_poly.entity_id
_entity_poly.type
_entity_poly.pdbx_seq_one_letter_code
_entity_poly.pdbx_strand_id
1 'polypeptide(L)'
;MGWNRLRRAVALYRDQASDATADTVTIVYRYISINPTLPKVPVSQREHLLKKMLPETIDTVHSAMKSMGQKEGIKYNFNSKIGNTRDIHRLMYLARSKSPEVEERLLSIVFKSHFEEEGDITCHDTLHGS
;
A
#
# COMPACT_ATOMS: atom_id res chain seq x y z
N MET A 1 5.75 3.69 2.22
CA MET A 1 6.73 4.71 2.69
C MET A 1 6.08 6.06 2.95
N GLY A 2 5.54 6.76 1.96
CA GLY A 2 4.96 8.11 2.14
C GLY A 2 3.86 8.20 3.21
N TRP A 3 3.00 7.19 3.29
CA TRP A 3 1.98 7.06 4.33
C TRP A 3 2.55 7.10 5.76
N ASN A 4 3.57 6.27 6.06
CA ASN A 4 4.21 6.22 7.38
C ASN A 4 4.85 7.57 7.74
N ARG A 5 5.45 8.26 6.76
CA ARG A 5 6.01 9.61 6.95
C ARG A 5 4.94 10.63 7.32
N LEU A 6 3.81 10.63 6.59
CA LEU A 6 2.69 11.54 6.85
C LEU A 6 2.14 11.33 8.27
N ARG A 7 1.90 10.08 8.67
CA ARG A 7 1.43 9.77 10.03
C ARG A 7 2.38 10.28 11.12
N ARG A 8 3.69 10.06 10.94
CA ARG A 8 4.69 10.55 11.90
C ARG A 8 4.71 12.08 11.93
N ALA A 9 4.61 12.75 10.79
CA ALA A 9 4.53 14.21 10.74
C ALA A 9 3.29 14.75 11.47
N VAL A 10 2.11 14.14 11.27
CA VAL A 10 0.88 14.52 11.99
C VAL A 10 1.00 14.25 13.49
N ALA A 11 1.62 13.14 13.89
CA ALA A 11 1.86 12.84 15.30
C ALA A 11 2.80 13.85 15.96
N LEU A 12 3.92 14.20 15.30
CA LEU A 12 4.86 15.22 15.76
C LEU A 12 4.19 16.60 15.86
N TYR A 13 3.36 16.96 14.87
CA TYR A 13 2.59 18.20 14.90
C TYR A 13 1.71 18.30 16.16
N ARG A 14 0.97 17.23 16.45
CA ARG A 14 0.08 17.15 17.61
C ARG A 14 0.81 17.20 18.95
N ASP A 15 2.04 16.68 19.00
CA ASP A 15 2.87 16.65 20.20
C ASP A 15 3.52 18.02 20.50
N GLN A 16 3.91 18.76 19.46
CA GLN A 16 4.76 19.95 19.58
C GLN A 16 4.03 21.29 19.53
N ALA A 17 2.87 21.38 18.88
CA ALA A 17 2.16 22.65 18.74
C ALA A 17 1.22 22.89 19.93
N SER A 18 1.40 24.04 20.59
CA SER A 18 0.60 24.48 21.75
C SER A 18 -0.90 24.58 21.44
N ASP A 19 -1.24 24.89 20.19
CA ASP A 19 -2.63 25.02 19.72
C ASP A 19 -3.08 23.82 18.86
N ALA A 20 -2.28 22.74 18.77
CA ALA A 20 -2.55 21.62 17.87
C ALA A 20 -3.88 20.90 18.12
N THR A 21 -4.42 21.03 19.34
CA THR A 21 -5.72 20.46 19.71
C THR A 21 -6.91 21.21 19.10
N ALA A 22 -6.73 22.46 18.67
CA ALA A 22 -7.75 23.25 17.98
C ALA A 22 -7.80 22.96 16.47
N ASP A 23 -6.71 22.43 15.91
CA ASP A 23 -6.59 22.20 14.47
C ASP A 23 -7.19 20.86 14.03
N THR A 24 -7.91 20.91 12.90
CA THR A 24 -8.45 19.70 12.25
C THR A 24 -7.58 19.30 11.07
N VAL A 25 -6.92 18.14 11.17
CA VAL A 25 -6.17 17.53 10.07
C VAL A 25 -7.05 16.50 9.37
N THR A 26 -7.38 16.73 8.10
CA THR A 26 -8.15 15.80 7.26
C THR A 26 -7.25 15.12 6.23
N ILE A 27 -7.29 13.79 6.17
CA ILE A 27 -6.55 12.98 5.19
C ILE A 27 -7.53 12.46 4.14
N VAL A 28 -7.26 12.74 2.86
CA VAL A 28 -8.09 12.29 1.73
C VAL A 28 -7.27 11.39 0.82
N TYR A 29 -7.68 10.12 0.71
CA TYR A 29 -7.03 9.17 -0.20
C TYR A 29 -7.59 9.29 -1.63
N ARG A 30 -6.71 9.18 -2.63
CA ARG A 30 -7.11 9.05 -4.04
C ARG A 30 -6.49 7.78 -4.61
N TYR A 31 -7.34 6.90 -5.13
CA TYR A 31 -6.91 5.62 -5.69
C TYR A 31 -6.67 5.74 -7.19
N ILE A 32 -5.49 5.32 -7.62
CA ILE A 32 -5.07 5.37 -9.02
C ILE A 32 -4.71 3.94 -9.45
N SER A 33 -5.27 3.51 -10.57
CA SER A 33 -4.91 2.23 -11.17
C SER A 33 -3.73 2.42 -12.12
N ILE A 34 -2.56 1.91 -11.74
CA ILE A 34 -1.33 2.02 -12.54
C ILE A 34 -1.48 1.26 -13.86
N ASN A 35 -2.10 0.08 -13.82
CA ASN A 35 -2.39 -0.69 -15.03
C ASN A 35 -3.78 -1.35 -14.94
N PRO A 36 -4.83 -0.72 -15.48
CA PRO A 36 -6.21 -1.24 -15.40
C PRO A 36 -6.44 -2.48 -16.28
N THR A 37 -5.50 -2.80 -17.18
CA THR A 37 -5.60 -3.95 -18.10
C THR A 37 -5.04 -5.24 -17.51
N LEU A 38 -4.47 -5.20 -16.30
CA LEU A 38 -4.00 -6.41 -15.63
C LEU A 38 -5.14 -7.42 -15.43
N PRO A 39 -4.85 -8.72 -15.60
CA PRO A 39 -5.84 -9.77 -15.43
C PRO A 39 -6.39 -9.81 -14.00
N LYS A 40 -7.59 -10.37 -13.86
CA LYS A 40 -8.18 -10.68 -12.55
C LYS A 40 -7.44 -11.83 -11.86
N VAL A 41 -7.02 -12.83 -12.64
CA VAL A 41 -6.13 -13.89 -12.15
C VAL A 41 -4.74 -13.28 -12.00
N PRO A 42 -4.15 -13.32 -10.81
CA PRO A 42 -2.90 -12.62 -10.55
C PRO A 42 -1.72 -13.38 -11.18
N VAL A 43 -0.69 -12.63 -11.55
CA VAL A 43 0.55 -13.17 -12.14
C VAL A 43 1.73 -12.89 -11.24
N SER A 44 2.82 -13.64 -11.40
CA SER A 44 4.08 -13.38 -10.67
C SER A 44 4.56 -11.96 -10.96
N GLN A 45 4.86 -11.20 -9.90
CA GLN A 45 5.40 -9.85 -10.02
C GLN A 45 6.73 -9.86 -10.78
N ARG A 46 7.63 -10.78 -10.42
CA ARG A 46 8.95 -10.89 -11.06
C ARG A 46 8.83 -11.20 -12.55
N GLU A 47 8.01 -12.17 -12.92
CA GLU A 47 7.78 -12.51 -14.33
C GLU A 47 7.17 -11.33 -15.11
N HIS A 48 6.27 -10.58 -14.48
CA HIS A 48 5.72 -9.38 -15.12
C HIS A 48 6.77 -8.29 -15.32
N LEU A 49 7.63 -8.04 -14.33
CA LEU A 49 8.69 -7.03 -14.43
C LEU A 49 9.73 -7.41 -15.48
N LEU A 50 10.09 -8.70 -15.60
CA LEU A 50 11.03 -9.21 -16.60
C LEU A 50 10.56 -8.99 -18.05
N LYS A 51 9.26 -8.71 -18.28
CA LYS A 51 8.76 -8.33 -19.61
C LYS A 51 9.15 -6.91 -20.03
N LYS A 52 9.63 -6.08 -19.10
CA LYS A 52 9.87 -4.64 -19.29
C LYS A 52 11.23 -4.15 -18.78
N MET A 53 11.91 -4.94 -17.95
CA MET A 53 13.15 -4.57 -17.28
C MET A 53 14.12 -5.74 -17.30
N LEU A 54 15.41 -5.43 -17.34
CA LEU A 54 16.48 -6.42 -17.24
C LEU A 54 16.57 -6.97 -15.80
N PRO A 55 16.96 -8.25 -15.61
CA PRO A 55 17.05 -8.87 -14.28
C PRO A 55 17.87 -8.07 -13.28
N GLU A 56 19.05 -7.58 -13.67
CA GLU A 56 19.95 -6.80 -12.82
C GLU A 56 19.37 -5.44 -12.43
N THR A 57 18.55 -4.85 -13.31
CA THR A 57 17.81 -3.62 -13.00
C THR A 57 16.76 -3.88 -11.93
N ILE A 58 16.02 -4.98 -12.06
CA ILE A 58 15.00 -5.39 -11.07
C ILE A 58 15.66 -5.61 -9.70
N ASP A 59 16.76 -6.35 -9.65
CA ASP A 59 17.44 -6.69 -8.40
C ASP A 59 18.03 -5.43 -7.72
N THR A 60 18.54 -4.48 -8.51
CA THR A 60 19.02 -3.17 -8.01
C THR A 60 17.87 -2.36 -7.41
N VAL A 61 16.75 -2.25 -8.11
CA VAL A 61 15.56 -1.51 -7.65
C VAL A 61 14.97 -2.16 -6.39
N HIS A 62 14.88 -3.49 -6.36
CA HIS A 62 14.41 -4.24 -5.19
C HIS A 62 15.30 -4.02 -3.97
N SER A 63 16.62 -4.03 -4.16
CA SER A 63 17.59 -3.77 -3.08
C SER A 63 17.46 -2.35 -2.52
N ALA A 64 17.33 -1.35 -3.40
CA ALA A 64 17.08 0.03 -3.00
C ALA A 64 15.76 0.17 -2.23
N MET A 65 14.68 -0.45 -2.71
CA MET A 65 13.38 -0.44 -2.03
C MET A 65 13.44 -1.08 -0.64
N LYS A 66 14.14 -2.22 -0.46
CA LYS A 66 14.34 -2.84 0.86
C LYS A 66 15.06 -1.90 1.83
N SER A 67 16.16 -1.29 1.39
CA SER A 67 16.93 -0.36 2.21
C SER A 67 16.10 0.86 2.64
N MET A 68 15.35 1.45 1.71
CA MET A 68 14.45 2.58 2.01
C MET A 68 13.27 2.16 2.90
N GLY A 69 12.68 0.99 2.64
CA GLY A 69 11.55 0.45 3.39
C GLY A 69 11.90 0.20 4.86
N GLN A 70 13.07 -0.40 5.13
CA GLN A 70 13.52 -0.68 6.50
C GLN A 70 13.58 0.58 7.38
N LYS A 71 14.06 1.71 6.83
CA LYS A 71 14.07 3.00 7.53
C LYS A 71 12.67 3.52 7.87
N GLU A 72 11.67 3.04 7.16
CA GLU A 72 10.26 3.40 7.32
C GLU A 72 9.42 2.32 8.02
N GLY A 73 10.07 1.25 8.52
CA GLY A 73 9.39 0.13 9.17
C GLY A 73 8.67 -0.82 8.23
N ILE A 74 9.00 -0.82 6.93
CA ILE A 74 8.39 -1.68 5.90
C ILE A 74 9.37 -2.77 5.47
N LYS A 75 8.99 -4.04 5.60
CA LYS A 75 9.81 -5.18 5.22
C LYS A 75 9.40 -5.70 3.84
N TYR A 76 9.87 -5.01 2.79
CA TYR A 76 9.51 -5.36 1.43
C TYR A 76 9.85 -6.82 1.07
N ASN A 77 8.83 -7.49 0.53
CA ASN A 77 8.86 -8.79 -0.11
C ASN A 77 8.35 -8.64 -1.55
N PHE A 78 9.10 -9.21 -2.51
CA PHE A 78 8.82 -9.09 -3.95
C PHE A 78 8.37 -10.41 -4.58
N ASN A 79 7.94 -11.36 -3.74
CA ASN A 79 7.35 -12.61 -4.17
C ASN A 79 5.81 -12.53 -4.30
N SER A 80 5.21 -11.36 -4.02
CA SER A 80 3.77 -11.18 -4.16
C SER A 80 3.33 -11.28 -5.60
N LYS A 81 2.05 -11.60 -5.78
CA LYS A 81 1.42 -11.59 -7.10
C LYS A 81 0.84 -10.21 -7.39
N ILE A 82 0.78 -9.86 -8.68
CA ILE A 82 0.15 -8.63 -9.15
C ILE A 82 -1.06 -8.95 -10.02
N GLY A 83 -2.07 -8.10 -9.96
CA GLY A 83 -3.26 -8.22 -10.78
C GLY A 83 -4.11 -6.95 -10.71
N ASN A 84 -5.36 -7.07 -11.15
CA ASN A 84 -6.27 -5.93 -11.20
C ASN A 84 -6.64 -5.41 -9.79
N THR A 85 -6.45 -4.11 -9.53
CA THR A 85 -6.74 -3.50 -8.22
C THR A 85 -8.14 -2.87 -8.13
N ARG A 86 -9.01 -3.05 -9.14
CA ARG A 86 -10.34 -2.42 -9.18
C ARG A 86 -11.21 -2.80 -7.99
N ASP A 87 -11.19 -4.06 -7.58
CA ASP A 87 -12.02 -4.52 -6.46
C ASP A 87 -11.50 -3.99 -5.12
N ILE A 88 -10.18 -3.85 -4.97
CA ILE A 88 -9.59 -3.13 -3.84
C ILE A 88 -10.08 -1.68 -3.82
N HIS A 89 -10.04 -0.98 -4.96
CA HIS A 89 -10.51 0.41 -5.02
C HIS A 89 -11.98 0.53 -4.61
N ARG A 90 -12.83 -0.40 -5.08
CA ARG A 90 -14.24 -0.47 -4.67
C ARG A 90 -14.40 -0.69 -3.17
N LEU A 91 -13.62 -1.62 -2.61
CA LEU A 91 -13.65 -1.90 -1.17
C LEU A 91 -13.17 -0.71 -0.36
N MET A 92 -12.17 0.01 -0.83
CA MET A 92 -11.71 1.26 -0.21
C MET A 92 -12.78 2.35 -0.23
N TYR A 93 -13.51 2.53 -1.34
CA TYR A 93 -14.65 3.44 -1.38
C TYR A 93 -15.77 3.02 -0.42
N LEU A 94 -16.04 1.72 -0.30
CA LEU A 94 -17.01 1.20 0.66
C LEU A 94 -16.54 1.45 2.11
N ALA A 95 -15.27 1.20 2.41
CA ALA A 95 -14.67 1.43 3.72
C ALA A 95 -14.77 2.91 4.13
N ARG A 96 -14.49 3.83 3.20
CA ARG A 96 -14.68 5.28 3.40
C ARG A 96 -16.10 5.64 3.82
N SER A 97 -17.12 4.99 3.22
CA SER A 97 -18.52 5.24 3.58
C SER A 97 -18.88 4.79 5.00
N LYS A 98 -18.04 3.96 5.63
CA LYS A 98 -18.21 3.52 7.02
C LYS A 98 -17.54 4.48 7.99
N SER A 99 -16.23 4.72 7.82
CA SER A 99 -15.51 5.79 8.52
C SER A 99 -14.08 5.94 7.93
N PRO A 100 -13.40 7.09 8.17
CA PRO A 100 -12.00 7.27 7.80
C PRO A 100 -11.06 6.22 8.44
N GLU A 101 -11.35 5.78 9.67
CA GLU A 101 -10.56 4.77 10.38
C GLU A 101 -10.68 3.38 9.74
N VAL A 102 -11.87 3.03 9.25
CA VAL A 102 -12.08 1.77 8.52
C VAL A 102 -11.35 1.79 7.18
N GLU A 103 -11.39 2.91 6.47
CA GLU A 103 -10.61 3.13 5.25
C GLU A 103 -9.11 2.97 5.52
N GLU A 104 -8.59 3.64 6.55
CA GLU A 104 -7.17 3.56 6.93
C GLU A 104 -6.73 2.14 7.34
N ARG A 105 -7.57 1.43 8.10
CA ARG A 105 -7.30 0.05 8.50
C ARG A 105 -7.21 -0.87 7.29
N LEU A 106 -8.17 -0.77 6.37
CA LEU A 106 -8.17 -1.57 5.15
C LEU A 106 -6.94 -1.26 4.29
N LEU A 107 -6.58 0.02 4.12
CA LEU A 107 -5.39 0.41 3.37
C LEU A 107 -4.13 -0.24 3.95
N SER A 108 -4.02 -0.25 5.29
CA SER A 108 -2.88 -0.83 5.99
C SER A 108 -2.80 -2.34 5.79
N ILE A 109 -3.93 -3.06 5.84
CA ILE A 109 -4.00 -4.51 5.56
C ILE A 109 -3.59 -4.81 4.13
N VAL A 110 -4.15 -4.09 3.15
CA VAL A 110 -3.85 -4.29 1.73
C VAL A 110 -2.36 -4.06 1.44
N PHE A 111 -1.78 -2.98 1.99
CA PHE A 111 -0.36 -2.70 1.78
C PHE A 111 0.55 -3.71 2.45
N LYS A 112 0.25 -4.11 3.70
CA LYS A 112 1.04 -5.12 4.39
C LYS A 112 0.99 -6.46 3.66
N SER A 113 -0.20 -6.89 3.27
CA SER A 113 -0.41 -8.13 2.51
C SER A 113 0.40 -8.12 1.22
N HIS A 114 0.26 -7.06 0.41
CA HIS A 114 0.93 -6.98 -0.89
C HIS A 114 2.46 -6.83 -0.81
N PHE A 115 2.93 -5.96 0.08
CA PHE A 115 4.33 -5.56 0.11
C PHE A 115 5.19 -6.34 1.08
N GLU A 116 4.61 -7.03 2.07
CA GLU A 116 5.37 -7.69 3.13
C GLU A 116 5.06 -9.19 3.25
N GLU A 117 3.84 -9.62 2.92
CA GLU A 117 3.35 -10.99 3.21
C GLU A 117 3.11 -11.85 1.97
N GLU A 118 3.67 -11.47 0.81
CA GLU A 118 3.51 -12.21 -0.47
C GLU A 118 2.05 -12.36 -0.93
N GLY A 119 1.15 -11.57 -0.36
CA GLY A 119 -0.27 -11.72 -0.51
C GLY A 119 -0.78 -11.44 -1.91
N ASP A 120 -1.83 -12.18 -2.27
CA ASP A 120 -2.61 -11.93 -3.47
C ASP A 120 -3.77 -10.98 -3.14
N ILE A 121 -3.58 -9.71 -3.52
CA ILE A 121 -4.58 -8.66 -3.31
C ILE A 121 -5.75 -8.70 -4.30
N THR A 122 -5.75 -9.64 -5.24
CA THR A 122 -6.90 -9.91 -6.12
C THR A 122 -7.84 -10.97 -5.55
N CYS A 123 -7.40 -11.74 -4.56
CA CYS A 123 -8.20 -12.74 -3.87
C CYS A 123 -9.15 -12.08 -2.87
N HIS A 124 -10.42 -12.47 -2.89
CA HIS A 124 -11.43 -11.96 -1.95
C HIS A 124 -11.15 -12.41 -0.50
N ASP A 125 -10.52 -13.56 -0.28
CA ASP A 125 -10.21 -14.06 1.07
C ASP A 125 -9.20 -13.16 1.80
N THR A 126 -8.22 -12.60 1.07
CA THR A 126 -7.27 -11.60 1.60
C THR A 126 -7.98 -10.35 2.13
N LEU A 127 -9.20 -10.07 1.65
CA LEU A 127 -9.97 -8.87 1.99
C LEU A 127 -10.83 -9.04 3.25
N HIS A 128 -10.89 -10.24 3.83
CA HIS A 128 -11.75 -10.52 5.00
C HIS A 128 -11.09 -10.20 6.36
N GLY A 129 -9.77 -9.96 6.42
CA GLY A 129 -9.09 -9.54 7.65
C GLY A 129 -9.41 -10.44 8.85
N SER A 130 -8.84 -11.64 8.86
CA SER A 130 -8.88 -12.57 10.01
C SER A 130 -8.32 -11.96 11.29
#